data_AF-A0A329VHG3-F1
#
_entry.id   AF-A0A329VHG3-F1
#
_cell.length_a   1.000
_cell.length_b   1.000
_cell.length_c   1.000
_cell.angle_alpha   90.00
_cell.angle_beta   90.00
_cell.angle_gamma   90.00
#
_symmetry.space_group_name_H-M   'P 1'
#
loop_
_entity.id
_entity.type
_entity.pdbx_description
1 polymer ?
#
loop_
_entity_poly.entity_id
_entity_poly.type
_entity_poly.pdbx_seq_one_letter_code
_entity_poly.pdbx_strand_id
1 'polypeptide(L)'
;MNTISQKKARDLLSNPKHFEGGVFITKNGISELFIQPMAERERELAERGVERQAIALLKIAMLSKKDTIEGRKMTLEEALRRRKERRV
;
A
#
# COMPACT_ATOMS: atom_id res chain seq x y z
N MET A 1 -1.70 14.78 -15.34
CA MET A 1 -2.98 14.13 -14.98
C MET A 1 -3.86 14.17 -16.22
N ASN A 2 -4.18 13.02 -16.82
CA ASN A 2 -4.91 12.92 -18.08
C ASN A 2 -6.40 12.73 -17.81
N THR A 3 -7.24 13.52 -18.49
CA THR A 3 -8.70 13.51 -18.32
C THR A 3 -9.37 13.48 -19.69
N ILE A 4 -10.33 12.57 -19.88
CA ILE A 4 -11.06 12.42 -21.14
C ILE A 4 -12.57 12.36 -20.91
N SER A 5 -13.36 12.74 -21.91
CA SER A 5 -14.81 12.60 -21.84
C SER A 5 -15.23 11.13 -21.89
N GLN A 6 -16.39 10.82 -21.31
CA GLN A 6 -16.98 9.47 -21.35
C GLN A 6 -17.16 8.96 -22.79
N LYS A 7 -17.52 9.84 -23.73
CA LYS A 7 -17.61 9.49 -25.16
C LYS A 7 -16.26 9.01 -25.69
N LYS A 8 -15.21 9.80 -25.50
CA LYS A 8 -13.85 9.47 -25.93
C LYS A 8 -13.34 8.20 -25.24
N ALA A 9 -13.68 7.99 -23.97
CA ALA A 9 -13.31 6.79 -23.24
C ALA A 9 -13.87 5.53 -23.91
N ARG A 10 -15.16 5.53 -24.30
CA ARG A 10 -15.79 4.39 -24.97
C ARG A 10 -15.11 4.01 -26.28
N ASP A 11 -14.72 5.01 -27.07
CA ASP A 11 -14.04 4.79 -28.36
C ASP A 11 -12.64 4.16 -28.18
N LEU A 12 -12.00 4.40 -27.04
CA LEU A 12 -10.63 3.96 -26.74
C LEU A 12 -10.57 2.64 -25.95
N LEU A 13 -11.70 2.11 -25.46
CA LEU A 13 -11.75 0.88 -24.64
C LEU A 13 -11.16 -0.36 -25.33
N SER A 14 -11.09 -0.38 -26.65
CA SER A 14 -10.54 -1.48 -27.44
C SER A 14 -9.03 -1.65 -27.28
N ASN A 15 -8.31 -0.61 -26.81
CA ASN A 15 -6.87 -0.65 -26.63
C ASN A 15 -6.45 -0.10 -25.26
N PRO A 16 -6.02 -0.98 -24.32
CA PRO A 16 -5.59 -0.58 -22.98
C PRO A 16 -4.46 0.46 -22.95
N LYS A 17 -3.65 0.58 -24.00
CA LYS A 17 -2.55 1.57 -24.09
C LYS A 17 -3.04 3.01 -23.93
N HIS A 18 -4.29 3.30 -24.28
CA HIS A 18 -4.87 4.65 -24.11
C HIS A 18 -5.13 5.03 -22.65
N PHE A 19 -5.03 4.07 -21.74
CA PHE A 19 -5.26 4.28 -20.31
C PHE A 19 -3.98 4.12 -19.48
N GLU A 20 -2.82 3.90 -20.12
CA GLU A 20 -1.51 3.81 -19.43
C GLU A 20 -1.25 5.04 -18.55
N GLY A 21 -0.77 4.80 -17.33
CA GLY A 21 -0.59 5.85 -16.33
C GLY A 21 -1.88 6.36 -15.68
N GLY A 22 -3.02 5.80 -16.05
CA GLY A 22 -4.32 6.10 -15.45
C GLY A 22 -4.98 7.36 -15.98
N VAL A 23 -6.28 7.29 -16.25
CA VAL A 23 -7.05 8.37 -16.86
C VAL A 23 -8.36 8.60 -16.12
N PHE A 24 -8.67 9.87 -15.85
CA PHE A 24 -9.96 10.28 -15.29
C PHE A 24 -10.99 10.47 -16.40
N ILE A 25 -12.17 9.91 -16.21
CA ILE A 25 -13.27 9.98 -17.17
C ILE A 25 -14.29 10.99 -16.66
N THR A 26 -14.61 11.99 -17.48
CA THR A 26 -15.59 13.00 -17.15
C THR A 26 -16.88 12.86 -17.94
N LYS A 27 -17.99 13.20 -17.29
CA LYS A 27 -19.31 13.35 -17.91
C LYS A 27 -19.85 14.72 -17.52
N ASN A 28 -20.23 15.52 -18.51
CA ASN A 28 -20.71 16.89 -18.29
C ASN A 28 -19.75 17.76 -17.43
N GLY A 29 -18.44 17.56 -17.59
CA GLY A 29 -17.40 18.29 -16.84
C GLY A 29 -17.10 17.75 -15.44
N ILE A 30 -17.85 16.77 -14.93
CA ILE A 30 -17.62 16.15 -13.62
C ILE A 30 -16.84 14.85 -13.81
N SER A 31 -15.78 14.65 -13.01
CA SER A 31 -15.01 13.40 -13.01
C SER A 31 -15.80 12.30 -12.30
N GLU A 32 -16.11 11.21 -13.00
CA GLU A 32 -16.94 10.12 -12.48
C GLU A 32 -16.15 8.84 -12.23
N LEU A 33 -15.11 8.56 -13.03
CA LEU A 33 -14.38 7.30 -13.00
C LEU A 33 -12.89 7.49 -13.22
N PHE A 34 -12.10 6.53 -12.75
CA PHE A 34 -10.69 6.40 -13.07
C PHE A 34 -10.46 5.02 -13.69
N ILE A 35 -9.79 4.98 -14.84
CA ILE A 35 -9.48 3.74 -15.56
C ILE A 35 -7.95 3.63 -15.66
N GLN A 36 -7.43 2.44 -15.37
CA GLN A 36 -6.01 2.11 -15.48
C GLN A 36 -5.87 0.65 -15.98
N PRO A 37 -4.83 0.31 -16.74
CA PRO A 37 -4.48 -1.06 -17.05
C PRO A 37 -4.29 -1.92 -15.80
N MET A 38 -4.84 -3.13 -15.84
CA MET A 38 -4.78 -4.09 -14.74
C MET A 38 -3.33 -4.37 -14.32
N ALA A 39 -2.43 -4.64 -15.29
CA ALA A 39 -1.04 -4.97 -15.01
C ALA A 39 -0.28 -3.85 -14.27
N GLU A 40 -0.57 -2.57 -14.57
CA GLU A 40 0.01 -1.45 -13.82
C GLU A 40 -0.50 -1.42 -12.38
N ARG A 41 -1.79 -1.70 -12.18
CA ARG A 41 -2.39 -1.72 -10.85
C ARG A 41 -1.82 -2.85 -9.99
N GLU A 42 -1.62 -4.03 -10.54
CA GLU A 42 -0.98 -5.14 -9.83
C GLU A 42 0.46 -4.82 -9.43
N ARG A 43 1.22 -4.24 -10.36
CA ARG A 43 2.59 -3.81 -10.08
C ARG A 43 2.65 -2.77 -8.96
N GLU A 44 1.79 -1.75 -9.03
CA GLU A 44 1.69 -0.73 -7.99
C GLU A 44 1.34 -1.33 -6.63
N LEU A 45 0.39 -2.27 -6.58
CA LEU A 45 0.01 -2.94 -5.34
C LEU A 45 1.15 -3.79 -4.77
N ALA A 46 1.91 -4.48 -5.61
CA ALA A 46 3.08 -5.24 -5.19
C ALA A 46 4.18 -4.33 -4.62
N GLU A 47 4.51 -3.24 -5.33
CA GLU A 47 5.50 -2.25 -4.87
C GLU A 47 5.08 -1.61 -3.54
N ARG A 48 3.81 -1.21 -3.40
CA ARG A 48 3.25 -0.69 -2.14
C ARG A 48 3.31 -1.74 -1.01
N GLY A 49 3.12 -3.01 -1.33
CA GLY A 49 3.23 -4.11 -0.37
C GLY A 49 4.65 -4.21 0.21
N VAL A 50 5.66 -4.21 -0.67
CA VAL A 50 7.07 -4.23 -0.29
C VAL A 50 7.44 -2.99 0.54
N GLU A 51 7.02 -1.80 0.09
CA GLU A 51 7.29 -0.56 0.82
C GLU A 51 6.66 -0.57 2.23
N ARG A 52 5.41 -1.01 2.36
CA ARG A 52 4.74 -1.15 3.65
C ARG A 52 5.47 -2.11 4.59
N GLN A 53 5.95 -3.23 4.06
CA GLN A 53 6.74 -4.20 4.84
C GLN A 53 8.07 -3.59 5.30
N ALA A 54 8.78 -2.90 4.41
CA ALA A 54 10.03 -2.22 4.76
C ALA A 54 9.82 -1.14 5.85
N ILE A 55 8.77 -0.33 5.71
CA ILE A 55 8.41 0.69 6.72
C ILE A 55 8.05 0.03 8.06
N ALA A 56 7.31 -1.08 8.06
CA ALA A 56 6.96 -1.79 9.27
C ALA A 56 8.21 -2.32 9.99
N LEU A 57 9.14 -2.93 9.25
CA LEU A 57 10.41 -3.41 9.79
C LEU A 57 11.25 -2.27 10.37
N LEU A 58 11.36 -1.14 9.66
CA LEU A 58 12.06 0.03 10.15
C LEU A 58 11.45 0.56 11.45
N LYS A 59 10.12 0.66 11.52
CA LYS A 59 9.42 1.10 12.73
C LYS A 59 9.68 0.15 13.90
N ILE A 60 9.62 -1.16 13.68
CA ILE A 60 9.93 -2.17 14.71
C ILE A 60 11.37 -2.00 15.20
N ALA A 61 12.35 -1.88 14.29
CA ALA A 61 13.75 -1.70 14.66
C ALA A 61 13.99 -0.41 15.46
N MET A 62 13.34 0.69 15.06
CA MET A 62 13.41 1.96 15.80
C MET A 62 12.79 1.85 17.19
N LEU A 63 11.65 1.17 17.34
CA LEU A 63 11.03 0.91 18.63
C LEU A 63 11.93 0.07 19.52
N SER A 64 12.52 -1.01 18.99
CA SER A 64 13.47 -1.85 19.75
C SER A 64 14.72 -1.08 20.18
N LYS A 65 15.23 -0.18 19.32
CA LYS A 65 16.33 0.72 19.69
C LYS A 65 15.93 1.65 20.85
N LYS A 66 14.73 2.24 20.78
CA LYS A 66 14.20 3.09 21.84
C LYS A 66 14.05 2.33 23.16
N ASP A 67 13.46 1.13 23.12
CA ASP A 67 13.33 0.25 24.28
C ASP A 67 14.67 -0.09 24.90
N THR A 68 15.70 -0.30 24.07
CA THR A 68 17.06 -0.57 24.53
C THR A 68 17.68 0.61 25.28
N ILE A 69 17.48 1.83 24.76
CA ILE A 69 17.96 3.08 25.38
C ILE A 69 17.23 3.34 26.69
N GLU A 70 15.91 3.14 26.71
CA GLU A 70 15.05 3.41 27.88
C GLU A 70 15.04 2.27 28.90
N GLY A 71 15.88 1.23 28.71
CA GLY A 71 16.01 0.11 29.64
C GLY A 71 14.79 -0.84 29.66
N ARG A 72 13.85 -0.68 28.73
CA ARG A 72 12.69 -1.59 28.56
C ARG A 72 13.12 -2.90 27.91
N LYS A 73 13.85 -3.71 28.65
CA LYS A 73 14.37 -5.01 28.21
C LYS A 73 13.74 -6.12 29.03
N MET A 74 13.82 -7.33 28.51
CA MET A 74 13.51 -8.54 29.26
C MET A 74 14.58 -9.57 28.99
N THR A 75 14.88 -10.38 30.01
CA THR A 75 15.70 -11.56 29.82
C THR A 75 14.90 -12.66 29.12
N LEU A 76 15.58 -13.66 28.56
CA LEU A 76 14.94 -14.80 27.93
C LEU A 76 14.01 -15.54 28.91
N GLU A 77 14.44 -15.68 30.17
CA GLU A 77 13.68 -16.36 31.23
C GLU A 77 12.39 -15.61 31.57
N GLU A 78 12.47 -14.28 31.73
CA GLU A 78 11.30 -13.42 31.97
C GLU A 78 10.29 -13.50 30.83
N ALA A 79 10.78 -13.50 29.58
CA ALA A 79 9.94 -13.63 28.39
C ALA A 79 9.20 -14.98 28.36
N LEU A 80 9.91 -16.07 28.64
CA LEU A 80 9.35 -17.43 28.68
C LEU A 80 8.32 -17.59 29.80
N ARG A 81 8.60 -17.05 30.99
CA ARG A 81 7.65 -17.05 32.12
C ARG A 81 6.37 -16.30 31.73
N ARG A 82 6.48 -15.07 31.25
CA ARG A 82 5.33 -14.24 30.83
C ARG A 82 4.49 -14.88 29.73
N ARG A 83 5.13 -15.60 28.78
CA ARG A 83 4.43 -16.33 27.72
C ARG A 83 3.62 -17.51 28.28
N LYS A 84 4.14 -18.22 29.28
CA LYS A 84 3.43 -19.32 29.96
C LYS A 84 2.23 -18.79 30.75
N GLU A 85 2.41 -17.70 31.49
CA GLU A 85 1.35 -17.06 32.29
C GLU A 85 0.16 -16.58 31.43
N ARG A 86 0.41 -16.14 30.19
CA ARG A 86 -0.65 -15.67 29.25
C ARG A 86 -1.38 -16.78 28.49
N ARG A 87 -0.98 -18.04 28.67
CA ARG A 87 -1.61 -19.21 28.02
C ARG A 87 -2.64 -19.91 28.92
N VAL A 88 -2.82 -19.41 30.14
CA VAL A 88 -3.85 -19.83 31.11
C VAL A 88 -5.06 -18.93 30.93
#